data_AF-A0A954BJT7-F1
#
_entry.id   AF-A0A954BJT7-F1
#
_cell.length_a   1.000
_cell.length_b   1.000
_cell.length_c   1.000
_cell.angle_alpha   90.00
_cell.angle_beta   90.00
_cell.angle_gamma   90.00
#
_symmetry.space_group_name_H-M   'P 1'
#
loop_
_entity.id
_entity.type
_entity.pdbx_description
1 polymer ?
#
loop_
_entity_poly.entity_id
_entity_poly.type
_entity_poly.pdbx_seq_one_letter_code
_entity_poly.pdbx_strand_id
1 'polypeptide(L)'
;MKRLLALTLASTAIAGLALAQGSADYPPESDAGSCFARVLIPESTEIQTEQVVDRPESTEIKIIPATYEMVSEQVMIKEASTVYTIMPAVFETVTEQVVETPERTETSVIPAEYETYSEQVLVRPAYTTWKPGNGLFGRTASADGNVGVATGEVLCRVEVPAQYDTVTRTRLKTAERTETNVIPASFRTISREVVKTPAQVIEETVPAEFTTITVQKMVTPAREETIVIPATYKTVEKRVVTGGGGLEWREVLCDTNASVQKIREVQQALSDKGYSVPVDGDFGPATLRAMEEYQRANGLPIGYLTVSTVESLGVSPR
;
A
#
# COMPACT_ATOMS: atom_id res chain seq x y z
N MET A 1 -37.61 0.52 29.84
CA MET A 1 -37.49 1.57 28.82
C MET A 1 -36.26 1.27 27.97
N LYS A 2 -36.47 1.03 26.67
CA LYS A 2 -35.45 0.74 25.64
C LYS A 2 -34.47 1.91 25.51
N ARG A 3 -33.16 1.65 25.48
CA ARG A 3 -32.18 2.16 24.48
C ARG A 3 -30.91 1.30 24.52
N LEU A 4 -30.86 0.31 23.62
CA LEU A 4 -29.63 -0.40 23.25
C LEU A 4 -28.86 0.49 22.26
N LEU A 5 -27.63 0.87 22.61
CA LEU A 5 -26.68 1.54 21.73
C LEU A 5 -25.62 0.51 21.34
N ALA A 6 -25.76 -0.03 20.13
CA ALA A 6 -24.75 -0.85 19.48
C ALA A 6 -23.74 0.09 18.81
N LEU A 7 -22.50 0.12 19.30
CA LEU A 7 -21.36 0.72 18.58
C LEU A 7 -20.64 -0.39 17.82
N THR A 8 -20.79 -0.38 16.51
CA THR A 8 -20.02 -1.17 15.55
C THR A 8 -18.64 -0.53 15.35
N LEU A 9 -17.57 -1.22 15.76
CA LEU A 9 -16.19 -0.91 15.37
C LEU A 9 -15.99 -1.34 13.91
N ALA A 10 -16.02 -0.38 12.99
CA ALA A 10 -15.55 -0.57 11.62
C ALA A 10 -14.03 -0.34 11.59
N SER A 11 -13.26 -1.44 11.61
CA SER A 11 -11.82 -1.41 11.36
C SER A 11 -11.56 -1.19 9.87
N THR A 12 -11.40 0.07 9.46
CA THR A 12 -10.87 0.40 8.13
C THR A 12 -9.38 0.14 8.11
N ALA A 13 -8.99 -0.96 7.48
CA ALA A 13 -7.61 -1.23 7.09
C ALA A 13 -7.18 -0.15 6.06
N ILE A 14 -6.33 0.78 6.49
CA ILE A 14 -5.65 1.68 5.57
C ILE A 14 -4.58 0.84 4.88
N ALA A 15 -4.92 0.32 3.70
CA ALA A 15 -3.93 -0.18 2.77
C ALA A 15 -3.06 1.02 2.36
N GLY A 16 -1.85 1.09 2.91
CA GLY A 16 -0.85 2.03 2.45
C GLY A 16 -0.56 1.75 0.97
N LEU A 17 -1.02 2.64 0.09
CA LEU A 17 -0.46 2.75 -1.24
C LEU A 17 1.01 3.12 -1.08
N ALA A 18 1.89 2.16 -1.25
CA ALA A 18 3.28 2.44 -1.59
C ALA A 18 3.26 3.08 -2.98
N LEU A 19 3.26 4.41 -3.03
CA LEU A 19 3.60 5.13 -4.25
C LEU A 19 5.01 4.68 -4.62
N ALA A 20 5.14 4.06 -5.78
CA ALA A 20 6.41 3.77 -6.40
C ALA A 20 7.22 5.08 -6.43
N GLN A 21 8.27 5.16 -5.63
CA GLN A 21 9.29 6.17 -5.83
C GLN A 21 9.92 5.84 -7.19
N GLY A 22 9.53 6.58 -8.23
CA GLY A 22 10.24 6.59 -9.50
C GLY A 22 11.72 6.82 -9.17
N SER A 23 12.59 5.96 -9.69
CA SER A 23 14.02 6.02 -9.44
C SER A 23 14.52 7.44 -9.69
N ALA A 24 15.19 8.02 -8.69
CA ALA A 24 15.78 9.37 -8.73
C ALA A 24 16.82 9.59 -9.84
N ASP A 25 17.07 8.57 -10.68
CA ASP A 25 17.96 8.62 -11.82
C ASP A 25 17.36 9.34 -13.03
N TYR A 26 16.02 9.39 -13.16
CA TYR A 26 15.38 9.99 -14.34
C TYR A 26 14.55 11.25 -14.00
N PRO A 27 14.46 12.23 -14.93
CA PRO A 27 13.65 13.41 -14.76
C PRO A 27 12.15 13.09 -14.63
N PRO A 28 11.35 14.01 -14.05
CA PRO A 28 9.91 13.83 -13.92
C PRO A 28 9.23 13.73 -15.29
N GLU A 29 8.03 13.14 -15.32
CA GLU A 29 7.27 12.97 -16.55
C GLU A 29 6.86 14.33 -17.16
N SER A 30 7.15 14.53 -18.45
CA SER A 30 7.02 15.82 -19.16
C SER A 30 6.63 15.67 -20.63
N ASP A 31 6.12 16.69 -21.31
CA ASP A 31 5.79 16.59 -22.74
C ASP A 31 7.01 16.26 -23.63
N ALA A 32 6.77 15.64 -24.79
CA ALA A 32 7.81 15.32 -25.77
C ALA A 32 8.51 16.61 -26.25
N GLY A 33 9.85 16.58 -26.32
CA GLY A 33 10.66 17.76 -26.66
C GLY A 33 11.11 18.60 -25.47
N SER A 34 10.69 18.26 -24.25
CA SER A 34 11.21 18.91 -23.02
C SER A 34 12.57 18.34 -22.63
N CYS A 35 13.44 19.21 -22.10
CA CYS A 35 14.80 18.88 -21.71
C CYS A 35 15.03 19.17 -20.24
N PHE A 36 15.68 18.25 -19.52
CA PHE A 36 15.93 18.39 -18.09
C PHE A 36 17.41 18.29 -17.79
N ALA A 37 17.87 19.06 -16.81
CA ALA A 37 19.21 18.94 -16.24
C ALA A 37 19.13 18.91 -14.71
N ARG A 38 20.12 18.26 -14.08
CA ARG A 38 20.29 18.29 -12.62
C ARG A 38 20.97 19.60 -12.23
N VAL A 39 20.20 20.51 -11.66
CA VAL A 39 20.64 21.84 -11.21
C VAL A 39 20.77 21.88 -9.70
N LEU A 40 21.70 22.69 -9.20
CA LEU A 40 21.89 22.89 -7.77
C LEU A 40 20.81 23.82 -7.24
N ILE A 41 20.01 23.35 -6.27
CA ILE A 41 19.02 24.19 -5.58
C ILE A 41 19.65 24.81 -4.34
N PRO A 42 19.55 26.14 -4.14
CA PRO A 42 20.05 26.76 -2.92
C PRO A 42 19.30 26.22 -1.69
N GLU A 43 20.01 26.08 -0.58
CA GLU A 43 19.41 25.65 0.69
C GLU A 43 18.44 26.71 1.25
N SER A 44 17.30 26.25 1.74
CA SER A 44 16.31 27.05 2.46
C SER A 44 16.33 26.66 3.94
N THR A 45 16.28 27.67 4.81
CA THR A 45 16.32 27.47 6.27
C THR A 45 15.07 28.04 6.91
N GLU A 46 14.52 27.30 7.87
CA GLU A 46 13.38 27.71 8.67
C GLU A 46 13.74 27.61 10.16
N ILE A 47 13.19 28.52 10.97
CA ILE A 47 13.35 28.50 12.42
C ILE A 47 12.13 27.78 13.00
N GLN A 48 12.34 26.60 13.56
CA GLN A 48 11.31 25.83 14.24
C GLN A 48 11.48 25.92 15.76
N THR A 49 10.36 26.09 16.46
CA THR A 49 10.32 26.09 17.93
C THR A 49 9.94 24.70 18.43
N GLU A 50 10.82 24.07 19.22
CA GLU A 50 10.60 22.74 19.80
C GLU A 50 10.45 22.86 21.33
N GLN A 51 9.43 22.19 21.90
CA GLN A 51 9.27 22.09 23.34
C GLN A 51 10.01 20.87 23.87
N VAL A 52 11.08 21.11 24.62
CA VAL A 52 11.90 20.05 25.22
C VAL A 52 11.49 19.89 26.68
N VAL A 53 11.35 18.62 27.11
CA VAL A 53 11.03 18.26 28.50
C VAL A 53 12.12 18.77 29.42
N ASP A 54 11.76 19.66 30.34
CA ASP A 54 12.68 20.17 31.36
C ASP A 54 12.63 19.29 32.61
N ARG A 55 11.44 18.80 32.96
CA ARG A 55 11.23 17.80 34.03
C ARG A 55 10.21 16.74 33.58
N PRO A 56 10.54 15.44 33.61
CA PRO A 56 9.65 14.38 33.16
C PRO A 56 8.48 14.17 34.14
N GLU A 57 7.41 13.58 33.63
CA GLU A 57 6.26 13.14 34.43
C GLU A 57 6.71 12.12 35.48
N SER A 58 6.21 12.27 36.71
CA SER A 58 6.48 11.32 37.80
C SER A 58 5.20 10.94 38.52
N THR A 59 5.15 9.72 39.03
CA THR A 59 4.00 9.20 39.77
C THR A 59 4.33 8.94 41.23
N GLU A 60 3.36 9.24 42.11
CA GLU A 60 3.41 8.90 43.53
C GLU A 60 2.27 7.92 43.87
N ILE A 61 2.60 6.83 44.55
CA ILE A 61 1.65 5.74 44.88
C ILE A 61 1.24 5.85 46.34
N LYS A 62 -0.06 5.95 46.60
CA LYS A 62 -0.66 5.90 47.94
C LYS A 62 -1.42 4.59 48.14
N ILE A 63 -1.08 3.84 49.18
CA ILE A 63 -1.65 2.52 49.47
C ILE A 63 -2.86 2.65 50.42
N ILE A 64 -4.03 2.14 49.99
CA ILE A 64 -5.26 2.07 50.79
C ILE A 64 -5.47 0.60 51.24
N PRO A 65 -5.56 0.30 52.55
CA PRO A 65 -5.63 -1.08 53.05
C PRO A 65 -6.98 -1.76 52.80
N ALA A 66 -6.98 -3.10 52.83
CA ALA A 66 -8.16 -3.93 52.64
C ALA A 66 -9.12 -3.90 53.83
N THR A 67 -10.43 -4.07 53.58
CA THR A 67 -11.49 -4.11 54.60
C THR A 67 -12.20 -5.49 54.60
N TYR A 68 -12.46 -6.03 55.79
CA TYR A 68 -13.02 -7.37 55.99
C TYR A 68 -14.33 -7.33 56.79
N GLU A 69 -15.26 -8.22 56.46
CA GLU A 69 -16.56 -8.39 57.13
C GLU A 69 -16.85 -9.88 57.37
N MET A 70 -17.59 -10.20 58.43
CA MET A 70 -17.99 -11.58 58.75
C MET A 70 -19.28 -11.96 58.03
N VAL A 71 -19.26 -13.00 57.20
CA VAL A 71 -20.42 -13.43 56.39
C VAL A 71 -20.73 -14.90 56.68
N SER A 72 -22.01 -15.25 56.81
CA SER A 72 -22.49 -16.63 56.98
C SER A 72 -22.74 -17.31 55.63
N GLU A 73 -22.17 -18.49 55.41
CA GLU A 73 -22.29 -19.30 54.17
C GLU A 73 -22.80 -20.72 54.50
N GLN A 74 -23.71 -21.25 53.69
CA GLN A 74 -24.20 -22.62 53.81
C GLN A 74 -23.35 -23.57 52.98
N VAL A 75 -22.68 -24.52 53.63
CA VAL A 75 -21.83 -25.52 52.98
C VAL A 75 -22.54 -26.88 52.99
N MET A 76 -22.58 -27.54 51.83
CA MET A 76 -23.16 -28.88 51.65
C MET A 76 -22.26 -29.90 52.32
N ILE A 77 -22.83 -30.72 53.21
CA ILE A 77 -22.09 -31.76 53.94
C ILE A 77 -22.36 -33.16 53.40
N LYS A 78 -23.43 -33.33 52.61
CA LYS A 78 -23.77 -34.60 51.99
C LYS A 78 -24.48 -34.38 50.66
N GLU A 79 -23.91 -34.95 49.60
CA GLU A 79 -24.43 -34.84 48.24
C GLU A 79 -25.68 -35.69 48.02
N ALA A 80 -26.49 -35.29 47.04
CA ALA A 80 -27.67 -36.05 46.63
C ALA A 80 -27.24 -37.31 45.86
N SER A 81 -27.88 -38.45 46.12
CA SER A 81 -27.55 -39.74 45.48
C SER A 81 -28.73 -40.31 44.69
N THR A 82 -28.46 -41.02 43.59
CA THR A 82 -29.48 -41.56 42.67
C THR A 82 -29.44 -43.09 42.59
N VAL A 83 -30.61 -43.74 42.55
CA VAL A 83 -30.76 -45.21 42.38
C VAL A 83 -31.42 -45.52 41.03
N TYR A 84 -30.95 -46.56 40.32
CA TYR A 84 -31.33 -46.91 38.96
C TYR A 84 -32.05 -48.28 38.87
N THR A 85 -33.17 -48.37 38.13
CA THR A 85 -33.85 -49.65 37.80
C THR A 85 -34.03 -49.84 36.29
N ILE A 86 -33.70 -51.02 35.73
CA ILE A 86 -33.60 -51.27 34.27
C ILE A 86 -34.77 -52.14 33.74
N MET A 87 -35.41 -51.71 32.65
CA MET A 87 -36.42 -52.47 31.88
C MET A 87 -35.86 -52.97 30.52
N PRO A 88 -36.18 -54.20 30.04
CA PRO A 88 -35.59 -54.77 28.82
C PRO A 88 -36.24 -54.32 27.49
N ALA A 89 -35.54 -54.54 26.38
CA ALA A 89 -35.93 -54.12 25.02
C ALA A 89 -36.80 -55.14 24.26
N VAL A 90 -37.59 -54.67 23.27
CA VAL A 90 -38.50 -55.45 22.40
C VAL A 90 -38.15 -55.22 20.92
N PHE A 91 -38.27 -56.25 20.06
CA PHE A 91 -37.85 -56.24 18.64
C PHE A 91 -39.02 -56.52 17.66
N GLU A 92 -38.89 -56.10 16.39
CA GLU A 92 -39.87 -56.25 15.29
C GLU A 92 -39.17 -56.41 13.91
N THR A 93 -39.74 -57.16 12.96
CA THR A 93 -39.12 -57.47 11.66
C THR A 93 -39.64 -56.61 10.50
N VAL A 94 -38.73 -56.07 9.66
CA VAL A 94 -39.00 -55.15 8.53
C VAL A 94 -38.31 -55.63 7.23
N THR A 95 -38.94 -55.42 6.07
CA THR A 95 -38.42 -55.80 4.73
C THR A 95 -37.90 -54.60 3.92
N GLU A 96 -36.78 -54.77 3.19
CA GLU A 96 -36.07 -53.74 2.39
C GLU A 96 -35.65 -54.28 1.00
N GLN A 97 -35.74 -53.46 -0.07
CA GLN A 97 -35.29 -53.84 -1.42
C GLN A 97 -33.85 -53.37 -1.70
N VAL A 98 -32.99 -54.28 -2.16
CA VAL A 98 -31.56 -54.09 -2.46
C VAL A 98 -31.31 -54.25 -3.96
N VAL A 99 -30.56 -53.32 -4.56
CA VAL A 99 -30.19 -53.28 -6.00
C VAL A 99 -29.31 -54.49 -6.34
N GLU A 100 -29.66 -55.24 -7.38
CA GLU A 100 -28.95 -56.43 -7.83
C GLU A 100 -27.97 -56.13 -8.98
N THR A 101 -28.30 -55.21 -9.88
CA THR A 101 -27.37 -54.71 -10.91
C THR A 101 -27.57 -53.20 -11.09
N PRO A 102 -26.54 -52.36 -10.95
CA PRO A 102 -26.67 -50.91 -11.05
C PRO A 102 -26.76 -50.46 -12.52
N GLU A 103 -27.37 -49.29 -12.70
CA GLU A 103 -27.48 -48.63 -13.99
C GLU A 103 -26.07 -48.29 -14.53
N ARG A 104 -25.80 -48.59 -15.81
CA ARG A 104 -24.51 -48.29 -16.45
C ARG A 104 -24.69 -47.54 -17.76
N THR A 105 -23.71 -46.70 -18.09
CA THR A 105 -23.76 -45.84 -19.27
C THR A 105 -22.59 -46.11 -20.23
N GLU A 106 -22.85 -46.04 -21.53
CA GLU A 106 -21.82 -46.14 -22.58
C GLU A 106 -21.72 -44.81 -23.33
N THR A 107 -20.49 -44.28 -23.50
CA THR A 107 -20.23 -42.95 -24.06
C THR A 107 -19.42 -43.00 -25.34
N SER A 108 -19.87 -42.32 -26.40
CA SER A 108 -19.12 -42.12 -27.65
C SER A 108 -18.71 -40.65 -27.82
N VAL A 109 -17.47 -40.38 -28.25
CA VAL A 109 -16.87 -39.05 -28.32
C VAL A 109 -16.72 -38.58 -29.78
N ILE A 110 -17.31 -37.43 -30.11
CA ILE A 110 -17.16 -36.78 -31.42
C ILE A 110 -16.06 -35.70 -31.32
N PRO A 111 -15.01 -35.73 -32.16
CA PRO A 111 -13.86 -34.84 -32.04
C PRO A 111 -14.15 -33.39 -32.52
N ALA A 112 -13.35 -32.45 -32.03
CA ALA A 112 -13.46 -31.02 -32.31
C ALA A 112 -12.90 -30.58 -33.68
N GLU A 113 -13.48 -29.52 -34.26
CA GLU A 113 -13.02 -28.87 -35.49
C GLU A 113 -12.45 -27.46 -35.23
N TYR A 114 -11.39 -27.08 -35.98
CA TYR A 114 -10.67 -25.80 -35.82
C TYR A 114 -10.56 -25.02 -37.15
N GLU A 115 -10.57 -23.69 -37.09
CA GLU A 115 -10.32 -22.79 -38.24
C GLU A 115 -9.23 -21.75 -37.93
N THR A 116 -8.44 -21.35 -38.94
CA THR A 116 -7.38 -20.33 -38.82
C THR A 116 -7.85 -18.95 -39.26
N TYR A 117 -7.40 -17.90 -38.56
CA TYR A 117 -7.56 -16.50 -39.00
C TYR A 117 -6.32 -15.67 -38.62
N SER A 118 -6.11 -14.55 -39.31
CA SER A 118 -5.00 -13.62 -39.08
C SER A 118 -5.46 -12.34 -38.36
N GLU A 119 -4.69 -11.91 -37.37
CA GLU A 119 -4.93 -10.70 -36.58
C GLU A 119 -3.63 -9.89 -36.50
N GLN A 120 -3.71 -8.56 -36.65
CA GLN A 120 -2.57 -7.69 -36.36
C GLN A 120 -2.50 -7.45 -34.86
N VAL A 121 -1.44 -7.95 -34.23
CA VAL A 121 -1.20 -7.83 -32.80
C VAL A 121 -0.20 -6.70 -32.57
N LEU A 122 -0.58 -5.79 -31.68
CA LEU A 122 0.31 -4.74 -31.19
C LEU A 122 1.46 -5.39 -30.40
N VAL A 123 2.65 -5.44 -30.99
CA VAL A 123 3.84 -6.07 -30.38
C VAL A 123 4.48 -5.13 -29.38
N ARG A 124 4.48 -3.83 -29.69
CA ARG A 124 4.98 -2.82 -28.78
C ARG A 124 4.16 -1.53 -28.94
N PRO A 125 3.49 -1.04 -27.87
CA PRO A 125 2.82 0.27 -27.91
C PRO A 125 3.84 1.39 -28.15
N ALA A 126 3.37 2.52 -28.66
CA ALA A 126 4.18 3.73 -28.68
C ALA A 126 4.59 4.07 -27.24
N TYR A 127 5.85 4.41 -27.04
CA TYR A 127 6.37 4.72 -25.71
C TYR A 127 7.41 5.83 -25.81
N THR A 128 7.54 6.57 -24.72
CA THR A 128 8.53 7.63 -24.59
C THR A 128 9.76 7.10 -23.89
N THR A 129 10.95 7.52 -24.34
CA THR A 129 12.22 7.19 -23.66
C THR A 129 13.12 8.42 -23.57
N TRP A 130 14.02 8.43 -22.59
CA TRP A 130 15.01 9.48 -22.39
C TRP A 130 16.23 9.21 -23.28
N LYS A 131 16.65 10.20 -24.06
CA LYS A 131 17.92 10.17 -24.79
C LYS A 131 18.84 11.28 -24.30
N PRO A 132 20.17 11.06 -24.24
CA PRO A 132 21.13 12.13 -23.99
C PRO A 132 20.97 13.25 -25.03
N GLY A 133 20.83 14.49 -24.55
CA GLY A 133 20.72 15.70 -25.35
C GLY A 133 22.03 16.49 -25.39
N ASN A 134 22.21 17.28 -26.44
CA ASN A 134 23.24 18.31 -26.47
C ASN A 134 22.71 19.55 -25.73
N GLY A 135 23.49 20.06 -24.78
CA GLY A 135 23.17 21.27 -24.03
C GLY A 135 23.66 22.54 -24.73
N LEU A 136 23.12 23.68 -24.32
CA LEU A 136 23.39 25.04 -24.83
C LEU A 136 24.86 25.51 -24.80
N PHE A 137 25.71 24.77 -24.11
CA PHE A 137 27.16 24.78 -24.25
C PHE A 137 27.65 23.36 -24.28
N GLY A 138 28.79 23.13 -24.95
CA GLY A 138 29.55 21.89 -25.07
C GLY A 138 30.00 21.22 -23.76
N ARG A 139 29.10 21.08 -22.81
CA ARG A 139 29.08 20.11 -21.72
C ARG A 139 28.58 18.76 -22.27
N THR A 140 29.02 18.42 -23.48
CA THR A 140 28.90 17.07 -23.99
C THR A 140 29.76 16.19 -23.10
N ALA A 141 29.23 15.03 -22.70
CA ALA A 141 29.99 14.00 -22.01
C ALA A 141 31.33 13.81 -22.72
N SER A 142 32.42 14.26 -22.08
CA SER A 142 33.76 13.88 -22.51
C SER A 142 33.87 12.38 -22.28
N ALA A 143 34.38 11.64 -23.26
CA ALA A 143 34.52 10.19 -23.22
C ALA A 143 35.44 9.69 -22.07
N ASP A 144 36.12 10.59 -21.36
CA ASP A 144 37.14 10.30 -20.35
C ASP A 144 36.66 10.38 -18.89
N GLY A 145 35.35 10.47 -18.63
CA GLY A 145 34.76 10.15 -17.31
C GLY A 145 35.17 11.00 -16.08
N ASN A 146 36.03 12.02 -16.23
CA ASN A 146 36.45 12.87 -15.11
C ASN A 146 35.67 14.19 -15.06
N VAL A 147 34.66 14.22 -14.18
CA VAL A 147 33.77 15.37 -13.96
C VAL A 147 34.34 16.28 -12.87
N GLY A 148 34.83 17.45 -13.27
CA GLY A 148 34.96 18.60 -12.36
C GLY A 148 33.58 19.23 -12.11
N VAL A 149 32.89 18.78 -11.07
CA VAL A 149 31.72 19.42 -10.39
C VAL A 149 30.59 19.95 -11.29
N ALA A 150 30.34 19.35 -12.45
CA ALA A 150 29.36 19.85 -13.41
C ALA A 150 28.58 18.67 -14.02
N THR A 151 27.36 18.47 -13.53
CA THR A 151 26.41 17.35 -13.75
C THR A 151 25.89 17.22 -15.19
N GLY A 152 26.80 17.05 -16.15
CA GLY A 152 26.63 17.06 -17.61
C GLY A 152 25.71 16.00 -18.25
N GLU A 153 24.57 15.67 -17.66
CA GLU A 153 23.56 14.80 -18.30
C GLU A 153 22.27 15.60 -18.53
N VAL A 154 22.11 16.11 -19.76
CA VAL A 154 20.83 16.63 -20.24
C VAL A 154 20.08 15.47 -20.86
N LEU A 155 18.86 15.21 -20.42
CA LEU A 155 18.01 14.18 -21.00
C LEU A 155 16.82 14.80 -21.72
N CYS A 156 16.59 14.35 -22.95
CA CYS A 156 15.48 14.76 -23.81
C CYS A 156 14.46 13.63 -23.91
N ARG A 157 13.17 13.92 -23.67
CA ARG A 157 12.10 12.94 -23.85
C ARG A 157 11.72 12.85 -25.32
N VAL A 158 11.91 11.68 -25.93
CA VAL A 158 11.55 11.40 -27.32
C VAL A 158 10.49 10.30 -27.42
N GLU A 159 9.59 10.41 -28.40
CA GLU A 159 8.53 9.44 -28.67
C GLU A 159 8.99 8.39 -29.70
N VAL A 160 8.83 7.11 -29.37
CA VAL A 160 9.10 5.97 -30.28
C VAL A 160 7.75 5.40 -30.73
N PRO A 161 7.49 5.27 -32.05
CA PRO A 161 6.18 4.85 -32.56
C PRO A 161 5.87 3.36 -32.28
N ALA A 162 4.58 3.03 -32.27
CA ALA A 162 4.07 1.68 -32.07
C ALA A 162 4.46 0.71 -33.21
N GLN A 163 4.70 -0.55 -32.86
CA GLN A 163 5.04 -1.62 -33.81
C GLN A 163 3.98 -2.72 -33.79
N TYR A 164 3.55 -3.16 -34.98
CA TYR A 164 2.52 -4.18 -35.19
C TYR A 164 3.09 -5.36 -35.99
N ASP A 165 2.74 -6.58 -35.61
CA ASP A 165 3.04 -7.81 -36.36
C ASP A 165 1.75 -8.57 -36.65
N THR A 166 1.72 -9.36 -37.73
CA THR A 166 0.56 -10.19 -38.08
C THR A 166 0.77 -11.61 -37.59
N VAL A 167 -0.13 -12.11 -36.74
CA VAL A 167 -0.05 -13.48 -36.18
C VAL A 167 -1.24 -14.30 -36.67
N THR A 168 -0.98 -15.53 -37.10
CA THR A 168 -2.00 -16.52 -37.46
C THR A 168 -2.39 -17.34 -36.23
N ARG A 169 -3.69 -17.42 -35.93
CA ARG A 169 -4.24 -18.16 -34.79
C ARG A 169 -5.30 -19.16 -35.25
N THR A 170 -5.33 -20.33 -34.63
CA THR A 170 -6.43 -21.30 -34.75
C THR A 170 -7.43 -21.08 -33.63
N ARG A 171 -8.73 -21.06 -33.95
CA ARG A 171 -9.80 -21.09 -32.95
C ARG A 171 -10.70 -22.30 -33.15
N LEU A 172 -11.24 -22.79 -32.05
CA LEU A 172 -12.19 -23.89 -32.02
C LEU A 172 -13.50 -23.43 -32.67
N LYS A 173 -13.90 -24.13 -33.74
CA LYS A 173 -15.15 -23.86 -34.47
C LYS A 173 -16.31 -24.64 -33.87
N THR A 174 -16.07 -25.93 -33.58
CA THR A 174 -17.05 -26.82 -32.97
C THR A 174 -16.35 -27.63 -31.88
N ALA A 175 -16.86 -27.54 -30.66
CA ALA A 175 -16.30 -28.26 -29.51
C ALA A 175 -16.62 -29.76 -29.59
N GLU A 176 -15.75 -30.57 -28.99
CA GLU A 176 -15.99 -32.00 -28.83
C GLU A 176 -17.25 -32.23 -27.98
N ARG A 177 -18.01 -33.28 -28.32
CA ARG A 177 -19.23 -33.61 -27.60
C ARG A 177 -19.38 -35.10 -27.43
N THR A 178 -19.96 -35.50 -26.31
CA THR A 178 -20.19 -36.91 -25.97
C THR A 178 -21.68 -37.23 -25.95
N GLU A 179 -22.03 -38.42 -26.42
CA GLU A 179 -23.39 -38.96 -26.39
C GLU A 179 -23.41 -40.19 -25.48
N THR A 180 -24.37 -40.22 -24.54
CA THR A 180 -24.41 -41.22 -23.45
C THR A 180 -25.72 -42.01 -23.51
N ASN A 181 -25.65 -43.34 -23.56
CA ASN A 181 -26.81 -44.24 -23.50
C ASN A 181 -26.84 -44.99 -22.16
N VAL A 182 -28.02 -45.12 -21.52
CA VAL A 182 -28.21 -45.54 -20.13
C VAL A 182 -28.96 -46.88 -20.06
N ILE A 183 -28.38 -47.88 -19.39
CA ILE A 183 -28.97 -49.22 -19.18
C ILE A 183 -29.50 -49.33 -17.74
N PRO A 184 -30.82 -49.54 -17.49
CA PRO A 184 -31.44 -49.39 -16.17
C PRO A 184 -31.11 -50.51 -15.17
N ALA A 185 -31.23 -50.19 -13.88
CA ALA A 185 -30.93 -51.08 -12.75
C ALA A 185 -32.06 -52.07 -12.38
N SER A 186 -31.72 -53.22 -11.80
CA SER A 186 -32.64 -54.23 -11.25
C SER A 186 -32.51 -54.41 -9.73
N PHE A 187 -33.57 -54.84 -9.02
CA PHE A 187 -33.65 -54.88 -7.54
C PHE A 187 -34.28 -56.19 -7.00
N ARG A 188 -33.91 -56.62 -5.77
CA ARG A 188 -34.45 -57.78 -5.02
C ARG A 188 -34.77 -57.43 -3.55
N THR A 189 -35.71 -58.10 -2.88
CA THR A 189 -36.15 -57.77 -1.48
C THR A 189 -35.60 -58.73 -0.41
N ILE A 190 -35.20 -58.22 0.78
CA ILE A 190 -34.74 -58.99 1.95
C ILE A 190 -35.39 -58.51 3.26
N SER A 191 -35.48 -59.35 4.30
CA SER A 191 -36.04 -59.01 5.63
C SER A 191 -34.99 -58.97 6.76
N ARG A 192 -35.17 -58.07 7.74
CA ARG A 192 -34.31 -57.92 8.94
C ARG A 192 -35.10 -57.48 10.17
N GLU A 193 -34.72 -58.00 11.34
CA GLU A 193 -35.30 -57.64 12.65
C GLU A 193 -34.61 -56.43 13.30
N VAL A 194 -35.40 -55.49 13.82
CA VAL A 194 -34.99 -54.19 14.36
C VAL A 194 -35.62 -53.97 15.74
N VAL A 195 -34.90 -53.33 16.67
CA VAL A 195 -35.40 -53.03 18.03
C VAL A 195 -36.57 -52.04 17.95
N LYS A 196 -37.76 -52.42 18.41
CA LYS A 196 -38.97 -51.57 18.46
C LYS A 196 -38.98 -50.62 19.66
N THR A 197 -38.57 -51.09 20.83
CA THR A 197 -38.45 -50.28 22.06
C THR A 197 -37.18 -50.65 22.80
N PRO A 198 -36.24 -49.69 23.01
CA PRO A 198 -35.00 -49.96 23.72
C PRO A 198 -35.22 -50.04 25.24
N ALA A 199 -34.26 -50.66 25.94
CA ALA A 199 -34.26 -50.76 27.39
C ALA A 199 -34.19 -49.36 28.04
N GLN A 200 -34.95 -49.14 29.11
CA GLN A 200 -35.05 -47.84 29.80
C GLN A 200 -34.65 -47.96 31.27
N VAL A 201 -34.04 -46.90 31.81
CA VAL A 201 -33.60 -46.83 33.21
C VAL A 201 -34.37 -45.72 33.93
N ILE A 202 -34.97 -46.04 35.08
CA ILE A 202 -35.72 -45.09 35.91
C ILE A 202 -34.83 -44.67 37.10
N GLU A 203 -34.72 -43.36 37.32
CA GLU A 203 -33.86 -42.73 38.35
C GLU A 203 -34.69 -42.16 39.51
N GLU A 204 -34.33 -42.49 40.76
CA GLU A 204 -34.90 -41.88 41.97
C GLU A 204 -33.80 -41.14 42.77
N THR A 205 -34.00 -39.85 43.08
CA THR A 205 -33.00 -38.97 43.72
C THR A 205 -33.29 -38.72 45.21
N VAL A 206 -32.29 -38.92 46.06
CA VAL A 206 -32.30 -38.56 47.49
C VAL A 206 -31.63 -37.18 47.68
N PRO A 207 -32.25 -36.20 48.38
CA PRO A 207 -31.75 -34.81 48.44
C PRO A 207 -30.55 -34.61 49.37
N ALA A 208 -29.76 -33.56 49.09
CA ALA A 208 -28.55 -33.18 49.82
C ALA A 208 -28.81 -32.43 51.15
N GLU A 209 -27.88 -32.55 52.09
CA GLU A 209 -27.92 -31.90 53.42
C GLU A 209 -26.88 -30.76 53.54
N PHE A 210 -27.25 -29.63 54.17
CA PHE A 210 -26.43 -28.40 54.29
C PHE A 210 -26.29 -27.91 55.74
N THR A 211 -25.17 -27.26 56.08
CA THR A 211 -24.93 -26.58 57.37
C THR A 211 -24.40 -25.16 57.17
N THR A 212 -24.58 -24.25 58.12
CA THR A 212 -24.14 -22.84 58.00
C THR A 212 -22.89 -22.56 58.85
N ILE A 213 -21.85 -21.99 58.25
CA ILE A 213 -20.62 -21.54 58.93
C ILE A 213 -20.41 -20.03 58.73
N THR A 214 -19.69 -19.37 59.64
CA THR A 214 -19.32 -17.94 59.50
C THR A 214 -17.85 -17.82 59.12
N VAL A 215 -17.57 -17.07 58.05
CA VAL A 215 -16.22 -16.87 57.49
C VAL A 215 -15.94 -15.37 57.31
N GLN A 216 -14.72 -14.95 57.65
CA GLN A 216 -14.27 -13.57 57.46
C GLN A 216 -13.95 -13.36 55.98
N LYS A 217 -14.82 -12.64 55.27
CA LYS A 217 -14.70 -12.39 53.84
C LYS A 217 -14.16 -10.98 53.59
N MET A 218 -13.15 -10.87 52.74
CA MET A 218 -12.61 -9.58 52.31
C MET A 218 -13.66 -8.89 51.41
N VAL A 219 -14.17 -7.75 51.84
CA VAL A 219 -15.22 -7.01 51.13
C VAL A 219 -14.63 -6.03 50.13
N THR A 220 -13.46 -5.46 50.45
CA THR A 220 -12.75 -4.57 49.54
C THR A 220 -11.26 -4.83 49.63
N PRO A 221 -10.59 -5.21 48.53
CA PRO A 221 -9.16 -5.45 48.52
C PRO A 221 -8.37 -4.16 48.67
N ALA A 222 -7.13 -4.26 49.14
CA ALA A 222 -6.20 -3.14 49.16
C ALA A 222 -5.98 -2.64 47.73
N ARG A 223 -5.96 -1.32 47.55
CA ARG A 223 -5.77 -0.71 46.23
C ARG A 223 -4.79 0.45 46.31
N GLU A 224 -4.11 0.67 45.19
CA GLU A 224 -3.16 1.75 45.00
C GLU A 224 -3.84 2.91 44.28
N GLU A 225 -3.62 4.13 44.78
CA GLU A 225 -4.05 5.36 44.12
C GLU A 225 -2.79 6.07 43.60
N THR A 226 -2.69 6.23 42.28
CA THR A 226 -1.54 6.85 41.62
C THR A 226 -1.84 8.32 41.33
N ILE A 227 -1.07 9.22 41.94
CA ILE A 227 -1.14 10.67 41.67
C ILE A 227 -0.08 11.00 40.62
N VAL A 228 -0.52 11.56 39.49
CA VAL A 228 0.36 11.93 38.36
C VAL A 228 0.79 13.39 38.50
N ILE A 229 2.10 13.65 38.57
CA ILE A 229 2.68 15.00 38.55
C ILE A 229 3.05 15.32 37.10
N PRO A 230 2.44 16.34 36.46
CA PRO A 230 2.63 16.60 35.03
C PRO A 230 4.05 17.09 34.72
N ALA A 231 4.54 16.75 33.53
CA ALA A 231 5.84 17.21 33.03
C ALA A 231 5.83 18.73 32.75
N THR A 232 6.98 19.38 32.91
CA THR A 232 7.18 20.80 32.55
C THR A 232 8.10 20.92 31.35
N TYR A 233 7.82 21.87 30.45
CA TYR A 233 8.50 22.05 29.17
C TYR A 233 9.14 23.43 29.04
N LYS A 234 10.25 23.53 28.30
CA LYS A 234 10.86 24.79 27.84
C LYS A 234 10.94 24.83 26.33
N THR A 235 10.83 26.03 25.75
CA THR A 235 10.89 26.21 24.29
C THR A 235 12.31 26.56 23.87
N VAL A 236 12.84 25.85 22.88
CA VAL A 236 14.15 26.14 22.26
C VAL A 236 13.98 26.41 20.77
N GLU A 237 14.73 27.39 20.25
CA GLU A 237 14.76 27.73 18.83
C GLU A 237 15.80 26.87 18.09
N LYS A 238 15.39 26.20 17.03
CA LYS A 238 16.24 25.35 16.19
C LYS A 238 16.17 25.81 14.75
N ARG A 239 17.30 26.22 14.19
CA ARG A 239 17.41 26.47 12.74
C ARG A 239 17.57 25.13 12.03
N VAL A 240 16.59 24.79 11.19
CA VAL A 240 16.59 23.54 10.43
C VAL A 240 16.62 23.88 8.95
N VAL A 241 17.48 23.19 8.19
CA VAL A 241 17.44 23.23 6.73
C VAL A 241 16.19 22.47 6.29
N THR A 242 15.20 23.19 5.77
CA THR A 242 13.88 22.63 5.43
C THR A 242 13.77 22.16 3.98
N GLY A 243 14.74 22.52 3.13
CA GLY A 243 14.83 22.01 1.76
C GLY A 243 16.01 22.60 0.98
N GLY A 244 16.30 22.04 -0.19
CA GLY A 244 17.41 22.48 -1.04
C GLY A 244 18.77 21.86 -0.67
N GLY A 245 19.86 22.42 -1.20
CA GLY A 245 21.22 21.92 -1.03
C GLY A 245 21.56 20.67 -1.86
N GLY A 246 20.60 20.20 -2.66
CA GLY A 246 20.71 19.01 -3.50
C GLY A 246 20.65 19.32 -4.99
N LEU A 247 20.98 18.30 -5.78
CA LEU A 247 20.82 18.29 -7.23
C LEU A 247 19.42 17.80 -7.58
N GLU A 248 18.58 18.67 -8.15
CA GLU A 248 17.23 18.32 -8.59
C GLU A 248 17.09 18.50 -10.10
N TRP A 249 16.24 17.67 -10.72
CA TRP A 249 15.86 17.84 -12.12
C TRP A 249 15.00 19.09 -12.29
N ARG A 250 15.45 20.01 -13.14
CA ARG A 250 14.65 21.15 -13.62
C ARG A 250 14.65 21.17 -15.13
N GLU A 251 13.54 21.65 -15.69
CA GLU A 251 13.43 21.88 -17.13
C GLU A 251 14.42 22.98 -17.53
N VAL A 252 15.16 22.73 -18.59
CA VAL A 252 16.18 23.62 -19.15
C VAL A 252 15.92 23.85 -20.62
N LEU A 253 16.32 25.02 -21.09
CA LEU A 253 16.34 25.28 -22.53
C LEU A 253 17.40 24.38 -23.18
N CYS A 254 17.03 23.70 -24.26
CA CYS A 254 17.90 22.86 -25.08
C CYS A 254 17.87 23.30 -26.54
N ASP A 255 18.69 22.66 -27.38
CA ASP A 255 18.91 23.05 -28.78
C ASP A 255 17.62 23.28 -29.59
N THR A 256 16.53 22.56 -29.28
CA THR A 256 15.24 22.73 -29.94
C THR A 256 14.51 24.03 -29.58
N ASN A 257 14.78 24.59 -28.41
CA ASN A 257 14.09 25.76 -27.85
C ASN A 257 15.02 26.98 -27.72
N ALA A 258 16.32 26.76 -27.77
CA ALA A 258 17.33 27.77 -27.50
C ALA A 258 17.95 28.33 -28.79
N SER A 259 17.11 28.93 -29.62
CA SER A 259 17.58 29.58 -30.85
C SER A 259 18.53 30.75 -30.56
N VAL A 260 19.35 31.13 -31.55
CA VAL A 260 20.25 32.31 -31.46
C VAL A 260 19.48 33.57 -31.01
N GLN A 261 18.25 33.75 -31.52
CA GLN A 261 17.39 34.86 -31.10
C GLN A 261 16.96 34.75 -29.63
N LYS A 262 16.59 33.54 -29.18
CA LYS A 262 16.22 33.30 -27.78
C LYS A 262 17.38 33.58 -26.82
N ILE A 263 18.60 33.19 -27.21
CA ILE A 263 19.79 33.49 -26.42
C ILE A 263 20.09 34.98 -26.38
N ARG A 264 19.87 35.73 -27.47
CA ARG A 264 19.95 37.20 -27.44
C ARG A 264 18.92 37.83 -26.50
N GLU A 265 17.69 37.32 -26.48
CA GLU A 265 16.65 37.79 -25.53
C GLU A 265 17.10 37.59 -24.08
N VAL A 266 17.66 36.42 -23.76
CA VAL A 266 18.20 36.12 -22.42
C VAL A 266 19.41 36.99 -22.08
N GLN A 267 20.35 37.16 -23.01
CA GLN A 267 21.52 38.02 -22.82
C GLN A 267 21.11 39.48 -22.62
N GLN A 268 20.14 39.97 -23.41
CA GLN A 268 19.60 41.31 -23.26
C GLN A 268 18.95 41.48 -21.89
N ALA A 269 18.12 40.53 -21.46
CA ALA A 269 17.48 40.58 -20.15
C ALA A 269 18.49 40.55 -19.00
N LEU A 270 19.56 39.75 -19.11
CA LEU A 270 20.67 39.76 -18.14
C LEU A 270 21.37 41.12 -18.12
N SER A 271 21.61 41.72 -19.29
CA SER A 271 22.22 43.05 -19.41
C SER A 271 21.33 44.14 -18.81
N ASP A 272 20.03 44.10 -19.06
CA ASP A 272 19.03 45.02 -18.51
C ASP A 272 18.94 44.94 -16.98
N LYS A 273 19.22 43.76 -16.41
CA LYS A 273 19.32 43.52 -14.96
C LYS A 273 20.67 43.90 -14.36
N GLY A 274 21.60 44.43 -15.16
CA GLY A 274 22.89 44.93 -14.71
C GLY A 274 24.03 43.92 -14.76
N TYR A 275 23.83 42.74 -15.38
CA TYR A 275 24.88 41.74 -15.54
C TYR A 275 25.61 41.94 -16.88
N SER A 276 26.93 42.09 -16.86
CA SER A 276 27.72 42.38 -18.06
C SER A 276 27.88 41.13 -18.94
N VAL A 277 27.11 41.06 -20.03
CA VAL A 277 27.19 39.98 -21.04
C VAL A 277 27.21 40.54 -22.46
N PRO A 278 27.97 39.93 -23.39
CA PRO A 278 27.79 40.16 -24.82
C PRO A 278 26.40 39.69 -25.26
N VAL A 279 25.72 40.47 -26.13
CA VAL A 279 24.44 40.11 -26.74
C VAL A 279 24.68 39.63 -28.18
N ASP A 280 25.42 38.54 -28.31
CA ASP A 280 25.83 37.96 -29.60
C ASP A 280 24.87 36.85 -30.08
N GLY A 281 24.08 36.27 -29.17
CA GLY A 281 23.24 35.09 -29.40
C GLY A 281 23.97 33.78 -29.20
N ASP A 282 25.22 33.84 -28.75
CA ASP A 282 26.03 32.68 -28.41
C ASP A 282 26.05 32.52 -26.89
N PHE A 283 25.53 31.39 -26.41
CA PHE A 283 25.60 31.09 -24.99
C PHE A 283 27.07 30.70 -24.70
N GLY A 284 27.90 31.71 -24.38
CA GLY A 284 29.36 31.69 -24.18
C GLY A 284 29.76 31.94 -22.70
N PRO A 285 31.02 31.67 -22.27
CA PRO A 285 31.36 31.55 -20.83
C PRO A 285 31.05 32.79 -19.99
N ALA A 286 31.04 33.97 -20.64
CA ALA A 286 30.57 35.21 -20.05
C ALA A 286 29.08 35.17 -19.71
N THR A 287 28.24 34.69 -20.63
CA THR A 287 26.79 34.52 -20.45
C THR A 287 26.49 33.52 -19.33
N LEU A 288 27.21 32.39 -19.27
CA LEU A 288 27.05 31.40 -18.20
C LEU A 288 27.33 32.00 -16.82
N ARG A 289 28.46 32.73 -16.66
CA ARG A 289 28.84 33.34 -15.39
C ARG A 289 27.80 34.35 -14.91
N ALA A 290 27.39 35.25 -15.80
CA ALA A 290 26.37 36.25 -15.50
C ALA A 290 25.02 35.62 -15.13
N MET A 291 24.62 34.56 -15.82
CA MET A 291 23.41 33.81 -15.49
C MET A 291 23.53 33.15 -14.09
N GLU A 292 24.65 32.52 -13.76
CA GLU A 292 24.83 31.92 -12.43
C GLU A 292 24.84 32.97 -11.30
N GLU A 293 25.43 34.14 -11.54
CA GLU A 293 25.37 35.27 -10.61
C GLU A 293 23.94 35.77 -10.42
N TYR A 294 23.17 35.88 -11.51
CA TYR A 294 21.74 36.20 -11.46
C TYR A 294 20.95 35.14 -10.67
N GLN A 295 21.22 33.85 -10.91
CA GLN A 295 20.54 32.76 -10.24
C GLN A 295 20.80 32.78 -8.74
N ARG A 296 22.04 32.99 -8.30
CA ARG A 296 22.40 33.10 -6.88
C ARG A 296 21.71 34.28 -6.20
N ALA A 297 21.70 35.45 -6.85
CA ALA A 297 21.10 36.66 -6.30
C ALA A 297 19.58 36.54 -6.11
N ASN A 298 18.93 35.72 -6.94
CA ASN A 298 17.46 35.56 -6.96
C ASN A 298 16.98 34.22 -6.36
N GLY A 299 17.86 33.43 -5.76
CA GLY A 299 17.50 32.13 -5.18
C GLY A 299 17.00 31.09 -6.19
N LEU A 300 17.43 31.21 -7.45
CA LEU A 300 17.05 30.31 -8.54
C LEU A 300 18.00 29.11 -8.65
N PRO A 301 17.59 28.02 -9.32
CA PRO A 301 18.47 26.87 -9.54
C PRO A 301 19.71 27.27 -10.36
N ILE A 302 20.90 26.83 -9.92
CA ILE A 302 22.19 27.28 -10.45
C ILE A 302 22.75 26.27 -11.45
N GLY A 303 23.39 26.79 -12.52
CA GLY A 303 24.32 26.03 -13.38
C GLY A 303 23.81 25.68 -14.78
N TYR A 304 22.51 25.78 -15.02
CA TYR A 304 21.90 25.64 -16.36
C TYR A 304 20.88 26.75 -16.60
N LEU A 305 20.61 27.05 -17.88
CA LEU A 305 19.54 27.96 -18.27
C LEU A 305 18.18 27.28 -18.08
N THR A 306 17.71 27.25 -16.84
CA THR A 306 16.41 26.66 -16.51
C THR A 306 15.26 27.51 -17.07
N VAL A 307 14.13 26.87 -17.35
CA VAL A 307 12.88 27.56 -17.71
C VAL A 307 12.53 28.61 -16.65
N SER A 308 12.66 28.27 -15.35
CA SER A 308 12.45 29.23 -14.25
C SER A 308 13.39 30.43 -14.29
N THR A 309 14.64 30.26 -14.76
CA THR A 309 15.58 31.38 -14.95
C THR A 309 15.12 32.29 -16.08
N VAL A 310 14.69 31.71 -17.20
CA VAL A 310 14.23 32.44 -18.39
C VAL A 310 12.96 33.22 -18.10
N GLU A 311 12.00 32.61 -17.40
CA GLU A 311 10.78 33.27 -16.93
C GLU A 311 11.08 34.40 -15.92
N SER A 312 12.01 34.18 -14.99
CA SER A 312 12.42 35.20 -14.02
C SER A 312 13.08 36.41 -14.69
N LEU A 313 13.77 36.19 -15.80
CA LEU A 313 14.33 37.25 -16.65
C LEU A 313 13.27 37.96 -17.51
N GLY A 314 12.02 37.48 -17.52
CA GLY A 314 10.92 38.05 -18.29
C GLY A 314 10.91 37.63 -19.77
N VAL A 315 11.62 36.55 -20.11
CA VAL A 315 11.69 36.00 -21.47
C VAL A 315 10.75 34.78 -21.58
N SER A 316 10.10 34.60 -22.72
CA SER A 316 9.25 33.41 -22.95
C SER A 316 10.11 32.16 -23.18
N PRO A 317 9.90 31.06 -22.43
CA PRO A 317 10.66 29.81 -22.59
C PRO A 317 10.24 28.98 -23.81
N ARG A 318 9.09 29.31 -24.42
CA ARG A 318 8.56 28.70 -25.65
C ARG A 318 8.31 29.77 -26.71
#